data_AF-A0A7V5C617-F1
#
_entry.id   AF-A0A7V5C617-F1
#
_cell.length_a   1.000
_cell.length_b   1.000
_cell.length_c   1.000
_cell.angle_alpha   90.00
_cell.angle_beta   90.00
_cell.angle_gamma   90.00
#
_symmetry.space_group_name_H-M   'P 1'
#
loop_
_entity.id
_entity.type
_entity.pdbx_description
1 polymer ?
#
loop_
_entity_poly.entity_id
_entity_poly.type
_entity_poly.pdbx_seq_one_letter_code
_entity_poly.pdbx_strand_id
1 'polypeptide(L)'
;MFNTIGKAVRTERIINRNTGKTVIVPMDHGASVGPIEGLIDMSRAVDMVAEGGANAVLGHIGLPRYGHRRRGRDVGLILHLSASTMLSPKPNKKVLVNTVENALKMGADGVSIHINIGDDHEAEMLQDFGKIAVECSYWGMPLLAMMYPRG
;
A
#
# COMPACT_ATOMS: atom_id res chain seq x y z
N MET A 1 23.99 0.97 -12.53
CA MET A 1 22.87 0.78 -13.50
C MET A 1 21.88 -0.34 -13.10
N PHE A 2 22.26 -1.32 -12.27
CA PHE A 2 21.37 -2.43 -11.84
C PHE A 2 20.33 -2.08 -10.75
N ASN A 3 20.50 -0.98 -10.00
CA ASN A 3 19.68 -0.65 -8.84
C ASN A 3 18.19 -0.33 -9.16
N THR A 4 17.84 -0.23 -10.44
CA THR A 4 16.49 0.13 -10.90
C THR A 4 15.71 -1.04 -11.49
N ILE A 5 16.33 -2.17 -11.81
CA ILE A 5 15.67 -3.30 -12.50
C ILE A 5 14.57 -3.90 -11.62
N GLY A 6 14.87 -4.17 -10.34
CA GLY A 6 13.86 -4.71 -9.41
C GLY A 6 12.66 -3.79 -9.25
N LYS A 7 12.89 -2.46 -9.22
CA LYS A 7 11.83 -1.46 -9.17
C LYS A 7 11.00 -1.47 -10.45
N ALA A 8 11.63 -1.53 -11.63
CA ALA A 8 10.95 -1.59 -12.91
C ALA A 8 10.05 -2.84 -13.02
N VAL A 9 10.58 -4.04 -12.75
CA VAL A 9 9.82 -5.31 -12.81
C VAL A 9 8.58 -5.26 -11.93
N ARG A 10 8.70 -4.70 -10.72
CA ARG A 10 7.58 -4.54 -9.79
C ARG A 10 6.56 -3.50 -10.27
N THR A 11 7.02 -2.35 -10.75
CA THR A 11 6.14 -1.32 -11.32
C THR A 11 5.31 -1.87 -12.48
N GLU A 12 5.89 -2.73 -13.31
CA GLU A 12 5.19 -3.37 -14.42
C GLU A 12 4.13 -4.42 -14.01
N ARG A 13 4.06 -4.79 -12.72
CA ARG A 13 2.96 -5.59 -12.15
C ARG A 13 1.81 -4.71 -11.68
N ILE A 14 2.11 -3.44 -11.35
CA ILE A 14 1.12 -2.44 -10.92
C ILE A 14 0.57 -1.67 -12.14
N ILE A 15 1.40 -1.38 -13.13
CA ILE A 15 1.05 -0.59 -14.33
C ILE A 15 1.02 -1.52 -15.54
N ASN A 16 -0.07 -1.47 -16.31
CA ASN A 16 -0.21 -2.25 -17.52
C ASN A 16 0.87 -1.84 -18.55
N ARG A 17 1.79 -2.76 -18.85
CA ARG A 17 2.96 -2.52 -19.72
C ARG A 17 2.62 -2.05 -21.13
N ASN A 18 1.48 -2.48 -21.65
CA ASN A 18 1.08 -2.20 -23.04
C ASN A 18 0.38 -0.85 -23.17
N THR A 19 -0.32 -0.41 -22.13
CA THR A 19 -1.15 0.81 -22.17
C THR A 19 -0.59 1.95 -21.34
N GLY A 20 0.35 1.67 -20.42
CA GLY A 20 0.85 2.63 -19.43
C GLY A 20 -0.20 3.04 -18.38
N LYS A 21 -1.39 2.42 -18.39
CA LYS A 21 -2.50 2.75 -17.48
C LYS A 21 -2.57 1.77 -16.31
N THR A 22 -3.15 2.22 -15.20
CA THR A 22 -3.39 1.38 -14.02
C THR A 22 -4.71 1.74 -13.36
N VAL A 23 -5.37 0.72 -12.80
CA VAL A 23 -6.46 0.87 -11.84
C VAL A 23 -6.01 0.19 -10.55
N ILE A 24 -5.91 0.97 -9.48
CA ILE A 24 -5.53 0.51 -8.14
C ILE A 24 -6.75 0.64 -7.24
N VAL A 25 -7.15 -0.44 -6.57
CA VAL A 25 -8.27 -0.42 -5.61
C VAL A 25 -7.73 -0.38 -4.18
N PRO A 26 -7.96 0.70 -3.42
CA PRO A 26 -7.60 0.77 -2.02
C PRO A 26 -8.55 -0.04 -1.14
N MET A 27 -7.98 -0.80 -0.20
CA MET A 27 -8.64 -1.73 0.72
C MET A 27 -8.01 -1.67 2.12
N ASP A 28 -7.30 -0.58 2.44
CA ASP A 28 -6.58 -0.35 3.71
C ASP A 28 -7.47 0.18 4.84
N HIS A 29 -8.66 0.71 4.50
CA HIS A 29 -9.52 1.43 5.44
C HIS A 29 -9.90 0.62 6.69
N GLY A 30 -10.01 -0.71 6.59
CA GLY A 30 -10.38 -1.57 7.71
C GLY A 30 -9.47 -1.42 8.95
N ALA A 31 -8.19 -1.08 8.74
CA ALA A 31 -7.27 -0.83 9.85
C ALA A 31 -7.56 0.50 10.58
N SER A 32 -8.09 1.50 9.88
CA SER A 32 -8.36 2.83 10.45
C SER A 32 -9.75 2.95 11.05
N VAL A 33 -10.77 2.35 10.42
CA VAL A 33 -12.18 2.53 10.81
C VAL A 33 -12.86 1.26 11.33
N GLY A 34 -12.14 0.14 11.41
CA GLY A 34 -12.67 -1.15 11.85
C GLY A 34 -13.30 -1.96 10.71
N PRO A 35 -14.02 -3.05 11.00
CA PRO A 35 -14.66 -3.89 9.98
C PRO A 35 -15.65 -3.09 9.13
N ILE A 36 -15.41 -3.03 7.82
CA ILE A 36 -16.29 -2.35 6.85
C ILE A 36 -16.96 -3.42 6.00
N GLU A 37 -18.25 -3.26 5.72
CA GLU A 37 -18.95 -4.08 4.73
C GLU A 37 -18.16 -4.11 3.41
N GLY A 38 -18.04 -5.30 2.81
CA GLY A 38 -17.22 -5.52 1.62
C GLY A 38 -15.73 -5.78 1.88
N LEU A 39 -15.19 -5.45 3.06
CA LEU A 39 -13.81 -5.78 3.47
C LEU A 39 -13.72 -6.81 4.61
N ILE A 40 -14.86 -7.35 5.06
CA ILE A 40 -14.91 -8.40 6.09
C ILE A 40 -14.28 -9.69 5.54
N ASP A 41 -14.63 -10.07 4.31
CA ASP A 41 -14.03 -11.20 3.59
C ASP A 41 -13.05 -10.68 2.53
N MET A 42 -11.80 -10.53 2.96
CA MET A 42 -10.73 -10.01 2.09
C MET A 42 -10.44 -10.91 0.89
N SER A 43 -10.64 -12.23 0.99
CA SER A 43 -10.41 -13.13 -0.14
C SER A 43 -11.41 -12.84 -1.24
N ARG A 44 -12.69 -12.83 -0.89
CA ARG A 44 -13.78 -12.54 -1.83
C ARG A 44 -13.64 -11.14 -2.42
N ALA A 45 -13.31 -10.15 -1.60
CA ALA A 45 -13.17 -8.77 -2.03
C ALA A 45 -12.03 -8.61 -3.06
N VAL A 46 -10.87 -9.24 -2.82
CA VAL A 46 -9.74 -9.23 -3.76
C VAL A 46 -10.09 -9.95 -5.06
N ASP A 47 -10.81 -11.08 -4.99
CA ASP A 47 -11.26 -11.80 -6.19
C ASP A 47 -12.17 -10.93 -7.06
N MET A 48 -13.18 -10.28 -6.46
CA MET A 48 -14.09 -9.38 -7.18
C MET A 48 -13.34 -8.22 -7.84
N VAL A 49 -12.38 -7.61 -7.14
CA VAL A 49 -11.56 -6.52 -7.67
C VAL A 49 -10.71 -6.97 -8.85
N ALA A 50 -10.07 -8.13 -8.73
CA ALA A 50 -9.22 -8.66 -9.79
C ALA A 50 -10.04 -9.09 -11.02
N GLU A 51 -11.22 -9.69 -10.83
CA GLU A 51 -12.16 -10.03 -11.90
C GLU A 51 -12.74 -8.80 -12.60
N GLY A 52 -12.95 -7.71 -11.85
CA GLY A 52 -13.32 -6.39 -12.37
C GLY A 52 -12.22 -5.71 -13.21
N GLY A 53 -11.02 -6.31 -13.29
CA GLY A 53 -9.94 -5.85 -14.16
C GLY A 53 -8.95 -4.88 -13.52
N ALA A 54 -8.98 -4.72 -12.19
CA ALA A 54 -7.98 -3.93 -11.48
C ALA A 54 -6.56 -4.49 -11.70
N ASN A 55 -5.57 -3.60 -11.72
CA ASN A 55 -4.16 -3.97 -11.88
C ASN A 55 -3.51 -4.26 -10.54
N ALA A 56 -3.88 -3.54 -9.49
CA ALA A 56 -3.34 -3.73 -8.16
C ALA A 56 -4.38 -3.47 -7.06
N VAL A 57 -4.12 -4.05 -5.90
CA VAL A 57 -4.82 -3.75 -4.65
C VAL A 57 -3.84 -3.10 -3.68
N LEU A 58 -4.34 -2.17 -2.87
CA LEU A 58 -3.58 -1.51 -1.81
C LEU A 58 -4.20 -1.83 -0.46
N GLY A 59 -3.41 -2.37 0.48
CA GLY A 59 -3.93 -2.71 1.81
C GLY A 59 -2.82 -2.98 2.81
N HIS A 60 -3.18 -3.18 4.08
CA HIS A 60 -2.21 -3.53 5.12
C HIS A 60 -1.70 -4.97 4.98
N ILE A 61 -0.70 -5.33 5.79
CA ILE A 61 -0.02 -6.64 5.78
C ILE A 61 -0.94 -7.86 5.92
N GLY A 62 -2.18 -7.69 6.41
CA GLY A 62 -3.18 -8.76 6.40
C GLY A 62 -3.65 -9.15 5.00
N LEU A 63 -3.60 -8.22 4.04
CA LEU A 63 -4.06 -8.41 2.66
C LEU A 63 -3.44 -9.65 1.99
N PRO A 64 -2.11 -9.84 1.92
CA PRO A 64 -1.53 -11.05 1.34
C PRO A 64 -1.83 -12.33 2.13
N ARG A 65 -2.14 -12.24 3.43
CA ARG A 65 -2.45 -13.45 4.23
C ARG A 65 -3.85 -13.98 3.95
N TYR A 66 -4.80 -13.08 3.72
CA TYR A 66 -6.22 -13.42 3.58
C TYR A 66 -6.80 -13.16 2.19
N GLY A 67 -6.07 -12.47 1.33
CA GLY A 67 -6.44 -12.13 -0.05
C GLY A 67 -5.47 -12.68 -1.10
N HIS A 68 -4.51 -13.55 -0.72
CA HIS A 68 -3.64 -14.19 -1.70
C HIS A 68 -4.43 -15.16 -2.57
N ARG A 69 -4.51 -14.82 -3.86
CA ARG A 69 -5.15 -15.64 -4.88
C ARG A 69 -4.28 -16.85 -5.19
N ARG A 70 -4.87 -18.04 -5.11
CA ARG A 70 -4.22 -19.29 -5.55
C ARG A 70 -4.54 -19.65 -7.00
N ARG A 71 -5.46 -18.92 -7.63
CA ARG A 71 -6.02 -19.17 -8.97
C ARG A 71 -6.50 -17.86 -9.58
N GLY A 72 -6.71 -17.85 -10.89
CA GLY A 72 -7.19 -16.68 -11.63
C GLY A 72 -6.07 -15.74 -12.05
N ARG A 73 -6.45 -14.51 -12.42
CA ARG A 73 -5.51 -13.48 -12.89
C ARG A 73 -4.73 -12.86 -11.72
N ASP A 74 -3.42 -12.71 -11.88
CA ASP A 74 -2.62 -12.01 -10.88
C ASP A 74 -3.03 -10.53 -10.76
N VAL A 75 -2.97 -10.01 -9.53
CA VAL A 75 -3.20 -8.61 -9.18
C VAL A 75 -1.99 -8.13 -8.38
N GLY A 76 -1.46 -6.96 -8.74
CA GLY A 76 -0.31 -6.36 -8.05
C GLY A 76 -0.64 -6.05 -6.58
N LEU A 77 0.35 -6.19 -5.72
CA LEU A 77 0.18 -6.02 -4.27
C LEU A 77 0.93 -4.80 -3.74
N ILE A 78 0.20 -3.79 -3.28
CA ILE A 78 0.77 -2.61 -2.61
C ILE A 78 0.49 -2.69 -1.11
N LEU A 79 1.54 -2.81 -0.30
CA LEU A 79 1.39 -2.93 1.16
C LEU A 79 1.50 -1.57 1.87
N HIS A 80 0.46 -1.21 2.60
CA HIS A 80 0.41 0.03 3.37
C HIS A 80 1.17 -0.10 4.69
N LEU A 81 2.16 0.78 4.88
CA LEU A 81 3.14 0.71 5.97
C LEU A 81 2.80 1.58 7.17
N SER A 82 1.88 2.55 7.04
CA SER A 82 1.51 3.47 8.11
C SER A 82 0.05 3.33 8.49
N ALA A 83 -0.30 3.49 9.76
CA ALA A 83 -1.69 3.46 10.19
C ALA A 83 -1.97 4.51 11.27
N SER A 84 -3.26 4.78 11.44
CA SER A 84 -3.85 5.43 12.61
C SER A 84 -5.30 4.94 12.68
N THR A 85 -5.96 5.08 13.82
CA THR A 85 -7.36 4.68 13.97
C THR A 85 -8.24 5.87 14.32
N MET A 86 -9.51 5.80 13.94
CA MET A 86 -10.50 6.82 14.32
C MET A 86 -10.80 6.84 15.82
N LEU A 87 -10.41 5.79 16.54
CA LEU A 87 -10.56 5.69 17.99
C LEU A 87 -9.44 6.41 18.77
N SER A 88 -8.37 6.80 18.08
CA SER A 88 -7.28 7.57 18.67
C SER A 88 -7.75 9.00 18.99
N PRO A 89 -7.29 9.62 20.09
CA PRO A 89 -7.45 11.06 20.30
C PRO A 89 -6.70 11.90 19.25
N LYS A 90 -5.82 11.28 18.46
CA LYS A 90 -5.07 11.87 17.35
C LYS A 90 -5.27 11.03 16.08
N PRO A 91 -6.46 11.03 15.47
CA PRO A 91 -6.81 10.10 14.38
C PRO A 91 -6.06 10.40 13.08
N ASN A 92 -5.54 11.62 12.90
CA ASN A 92 -4.74 12.01 11.75
C ASN A 92 -3.24 11.70 11.90
N LYS A 93 -2.76 11.42 13.12
CA LYS A 93 -1.37 11.06 13.38
C LYS A 93 -1.09 9.65 12.87
N LYS A 94 -0.60 9.54 11.64
CA LYS A 94 -0.16 8.27 11.06
C LYS A 94 1.20 7.88 11.65
N VAL A 95 1.38 6.60 11.95
CA VAL A 95 2.65 6.03 12.42
C VAL A 95 3.01 4.82 11.58
N LEU A 96 4.31 4.56 11.39
CA LEU A 96 4.76 3.31 10.77
C LEU A 96 4.36 2.10 11.62
N VAL A 97 3.74 1.11 10.98
CA VAL A 97 3.34 -0.18 11.55
C VAL A 97 3.99 -1.37 10.84
N ASN A 98 4.80 -1.10 9.81
CA ASN A 98 5.57 -2.10 9.08
C ASN A 98 6.81 -1.48 8.40
N THR A 99 7.70 -2.32 7.86
CA THR A 99 8.92 -1.92 7.15
C THR A 99 8.90 -2.33 5.68
N VAL A 100 9.75 -1.68 4.86
CA VAL A 100 9.92 -2.04 3.45
C VAL A 100 10.44 -3.46 3.30
N GLU A 101 11.41 -3.86 4.14
CA GLU A 101 12.00 -5.19 4.12
C GLU A 101 10.96 -6.30 4.41
N ASN A 102 10.10 -6.09 5.41
CA ASN A 102 9.07 -7.07 5.71
C ASN A 102 8.02 -7.13 4.60
N ALA A 103 7.60 -5.99 4.04
CA ALA A 103 6.70 -5.98 2.89
C ALA A 103 7.28 -6.73 1.69
N LEU A 104 8.58 -6.58 1.44
CA LEU A 104 9.31 -7.33 0.41
C LEU A 104 9.25 -8.85 0.67
N LYS A 105 9.51 -9.30 1.91
CA LYS A 105 9.40 -10.72 2.31
C LYS A 105 7.99 -11.29 2.09
N MET A 106 6.97 -10.44 2.19
CA MET A 106 5.56 -10.81 1.96
C MET A 106 5.15 -10.78 0.48
N GLY A 107 6.08 -10.50 -0.44
CA GLY A 107 5.82 -10.51 -1.89
C GLY A 107 5.20 -9.23 -2.42
N ALA A 108 5.36 -8.09 -1.73
CA ALA A 108 4.86 -6.82 -2.22
C ALA A 108 5.51 -6.40 -3.55
N ASP A 109 4.67 -5.89 -4.46
CA ASP A 109 5.10 -5.21 -5.69
C ASP A 109 5.27 -3.70 -5.46
N GLY A 110 4.72 -3.16 -4.38
CA GLY A 110 4.94 -1.79 -3.95
C GLY A 110 4.61 -1.61 -2.49
N VAL A 111 4.99 -0.48 -1.93
CA VAL A 111 4.56 -0.08 -0.59
C VAL A 111 3.92 1.30 -0.64
N SER A 112 3.05 1.58 0.32
CA SER A 112 2.46 2.91 0.47
C SER A 112 2.61 3.46 1.88
N ILE A 113 2.65 4.78 1.99
CA ILE A 113 2.63 5.52 3.25
C ILE A 113 1.66 6.70 3.14
N HIS A 114 1.05 7.10 4.24
CA HIS A 114 0.06 8.15 4.32
C HIS A 114 0.63 9.33 5.09
N ILE A 115 0.57 10.52 4.50
CA ILE A 115 0.98 11.78 5.13
C ILE A 115 -0.22 12.72 5.12
N ASN A 116 -0.63 13.15 6.31
CA ASN A 116 -1.61 14.23 6.47
C ASN A 116 -0.85 15.56 6.56
N ILE A 117 -0.84 16.29 5.46
CA ILE A 117 -0.17 17.58 5.32
C ILE A 117 -0.93 18.65 6.09
N GLY A 118 -0.21 19.48 6.84
CA GLY A 118 -0.79 20.50 7.73
C GLY A 118 -1.37 19.99 9.06
N ASP A 119 -1.25 18.70 9.38
CA ASP A 119 -1.56 18.19 10.73
C ASP A 119 -0.45 18.59 11.72
N ASP A 120 -0.80 18.74 13.02
CA ASP A 120 0.17 19.03 14.09
C ASP A 120 1.35 18.05 14.15
N HIS A 121 1.19 16.82 13.63
CA HIS A 121 2.22 15.78 13.60
C HIS A 121 2.83 15.55 12.20
N GLU A 122 2.61 16.46 11.25
CA GLU A 122 3.15 16.37 9.90
C GLU A 122 4.67 16.15 9.88
N ALA A 123 5.42 16.85 10.75
CA ALA A 123 6.87 16.71 10.81
C ALA A 123 7.32 15.26 11.09
N GLU A 124 6.62 14.54 11.96
CA GLU A 124 6.90 13.12 12.24
C GLU A 124 6.57 12.25 11.01
N MET A 125 5.43 12.51 10.35
CA MET A 125 5.03 11.77 9.15
C MET A 125 5.98 12.02 7.96
N LEU A 126 6.52 13.23 7.82
CA LEU A 126 7.53 13.56 6.81
C LEU A 126 8.88 12.90 7.11
N GLN A 127 9.26 12.80 8.39
CA GLN A 127 10.45 12.05 8.80
C GLN A 127 10.31 10.56 8.45
N ASP A 128 9.16 9.95 8.74
CA ASP A 128 8.85 8.58 8.35
C ASP A 128 8.87 8.39 6.83
N PHE A 129 8.29 9.34 6.07
CA PHE A 129 8.33 9.32 4.61
C PHE A 129 9.76 9.35 4.06
N GLY A 130 10.62 10.23 4.59
CA GLY A 130 12.03 10.30 4.19
C GLY A 130 12.77 8.99 4.42
N LYS A 131 12.58 8.38 5.59
CA LYS A 131 13.17 7.07 5.93
C LYS A 131 12.69 5.98 4.96
N ILE A 132 11.38 5.87 4.74
CA ILE A 132 10.81 4.87 3.83
C ILE A 132 11.26 5.08 2.38
N ALA A 133 11.40 6.33 1.93
CA ALA A 133 11.89 6.64 0.59
C ALA A 133 13.33 6.12 0.37
N VAL A 134 14.21 6.31 1.36
CA VAL A 134 15.58 5.78 1.32
C VAL A 134 15.58 4.26 1.30
N GLU A 135 14.81 3.61 2.19
CA GLU A 135 14.67 2.15 2.21
C GLU A 135 14.13 1.61 0.88
N CYS A 136 13.12 2.25 0.29
CA CYS A 136 12.56 1.88 -1.00
C CYS A 136 13.57 2.01 -2.15
N SER A 137 14.45 3.02 -2.07
CA SER A 137 15.56 3.17 -3.03
C SER A 137 16.57 2.04 -2.90
N TYR A 138 16.94 1.68 -1.66
CA TYR A 138 17.89 0.61 -1.36
C TYR A 138 17.37 -0.76 -1.82
N TRP A 139 16.09 -1.08 -1.56
CA TRP A 139 15.49 -2.37 -1.90
C TRP A 139 14.93 -2.47 -3.33
N GLY A 140 15.00 -1.38 -4.11
CA GLY A 140 14.34 -1.33 -5.42
C GLY A 140 12.83 -1.54 -5.34
N MET A 141 12.19 -0.96 -4.32
CA MET A 141 10.75 -1.07 -4.06
C MET A 141 10.01 0.18 -4.58
N PRO A 142 8.96 0.04 -5.40
CA PRO A 142 8.06 1.14 -5.71
C PRO A 142 7.38 1.71 -4.45
N LEU A 143 7.34 3.04 -4.33
CA LEU A 143 6.74 3.76 -3.21
C LEU A 143 5.58 4.61 -3.72
N LEU A 144 4.41 4.44 -3.12
CA LEU A 144 3.24 5.30 -3.30
C LEU A 144 3.04 6.17 -2.05
N ALA A 145 3.28 7.47 -2.16
CA ALA A 145 2.97 8.42 -1.11
C ALA A 145 1.52 8.91 -1.25
N MET A 146 0.70 8.67 -0.24
CA MET A 146 -0.67 9.15 -0.18
C MET A 146 -0.68 10.43 0.67
N MET A 147 -0.75 11.58 0.00
CA MET A 147 -0.61 12.89 0.63
C MET A 147 -1.96 13.60 0.63
N TYR A 148 -2.48 13.93 1.82
CA TYR A 148 -3.78 14.57 1.98
C TYR A 148 -3.64 15.87 2.77
N PRO A 149 -4.15 17.00 2.28
CA PRO A 149 -4.22 18.23 3.07
C PRO A 149 -5.27 18.06 4.18
N ARG A 150 -4.91 18.41 5.42
CA ARG A 150 -5.76 18.33 6.62
C ARG A 150 -5.76 19.59 7.49
N GLY A 151 -4.97 20.60 7.11
CA GLY A 151 -4.95 21.94 7.70
C GLY A 151 -5.44 22.99 6.72
#